data_AF-M0EKJ6-F1
#
_entry.id   AF-M0EKJ6-F1
#
_cell.length_a   1.000
_cell.length_b   1.000
_cell.length_c   1.000
_cell.angle_alpha   90.00
_cell.angle_beta   90.00
_cell.angle_gamma   90.00
#
_symmetry.space_group_name_H-M   'P 1'
#
loop_
_entity.id
_entity.type
_entity.pdbx_description
1 polymer ?
#
loop_
_entity_poly.entity_id
_entity_poly.type
_entity_poly.pdbx_seq_one_letter_code
_entity_poly.pdbx_strand_id
1 'polypeptide(L)'
;MEFRVNGEVAATDEAIEWEPGEVRRVDLSVGDGSDGGDGSGGSGGGDGSDGGDGSDGSGDGSDGSGGSDGGDGSGGSGGSDGSDGDDGGSGATGGGAVAPSPTGDTVETTAASVEMANGTATVSAGSVGAGEVVEADLPDEASTSNATLAGLSVSPSSEILSFGTDVTAMEPSAMPDDVRDHEDAEVVSVFEIDPTTFDSGDVDAAEIRFETEMSAFSDADSPEDVSLYRYVDDRWRELPTTYEGDGAYVAETPGFSYFAVGGPQSDVSVAEASLGAAEVAPDAETEVAVRLRNEGDAEGSTNVGLRIDGELVADRT
;
A
#
# COMPACT_ATOMS: atom_id res chain seq x y z
N MET A 1 11.69 -22.12 23.92
CA MET A 1 10.47 -21.58 23.30
C MET A 1 10.60 -21.68 21.80
N GLU A 2 9.57 -22.17 21.13
CA GLU A 2 9.58 -22.38 19.68
C GLU A 2 8.31 -21.80 19.05
N PHE A 3 8.49 -21.08 17.94
CA PHE A 3 7.40 -20.53 17.13
C PHE A 3 7.29 -21.34 15.84
N ARG A 4 6.10 -21.84 15.54
CA ARG A 4 5.80 -22.52 14.28
C ARG A 4 4.73 -21.78 13.51
N VAL A 5 4.92 -21.62 12.20
CA VAL A 5 3.90 -21.12 11.27
C VAL A 5 3.47 -22.27 10.40
N ASN A 6 2.18 -22.57 10.38
CA ASN A 6 1.60 -23.72 9.66
C ASN A 6 2.32 -25.06 9.95
N GLY A 7 2.89 -25.20 11.17
CA GLY A 7 3.61 -26.40 11.61
C GLY A 7 5.11 -26.41 11.29
N GLU A 8 5.65 -25.41 10.61
CA GLU A 8 7.08 -25.29 10.32
C GLU A 8 7.77 -24.34 11.30
N VAL A 9 8.95 -24.70 11.80
CA VAL A 9 9.71 -23.86 12.75
C VAL A 9 10.14 -22.59 12.03
N ALA A 10 9.60 -21.46 12.47
CA ALA A 10 9.89 -20.19 11.86
C ALA A 10 11.17 -19.60 12.50
N ALA A 11 12.14 -19.18 11.68
CA ALA A 11 13.42 -18.65 12.14
C ALA A 11 13.23 -17.36 12.96
N THR A 12 13.87 -17.21 14.11
CA THR A 12 13.57 -16.13 15.08
C THR A 12 13.85 -14.71 14.61
N ASP A 13 14.59 -14.54 13.53
CA ASP A 13 15.12 -13.24 13.07
C ASP A 13 14.44 -12.71 11.79
N GLU A 14 13.49 -13.46 11.22
CA GLU A 14 12.76 -13.08 10.00
C GLU A 14 11.29 -12.81 10.32
N ALA A 15 10.82 -11.62 9.91
CA ALA A 15 9.43 -11.24 9.97
C ALA A 15 8.61 -12.13 9.04
N ILE A 16 7.39 -12.48 9.47
CA ILE A 16 6.51 -13.30 8.65
C ILE A 16 5.56 -12.37 7.90
N GLU A 17 5.71 -12.31 6.59
CA GLU A 17 4.86 -11.52 5.69
C GLU A 17 3.53 -12.24 5.43
N TRP A 18 2.44 -11.47 5.40
CA TRP A 18 1.07 -11.95 5.22
C TRP A 18 0.47 -11.41 3.93
N GLU A 19 0.06 -12.30 3.03
CA GLU A 19 -0.65 -11.89 1.82
C GLU A 19 -2.10 -11.44 2.17
N PRO A 20 -2.70 -10.56 1.35
CA PRO A 20 -4.11 -10.16 1.50
C PRO A 20 -5.07 -11.36 1.56
N GLY A 21 -5.93 -11.38 2.59
CA GLY A 21 -6.90 -12.46 2.81
C GLY A 21 -6.29 -13.78 3.30
N GLU A 22 -4.98 -13.84 3.53
CA GLU A 22 -4.30 -15.04 4.02
C GLU A 22 -4.67 -15.37 5.48
N VAL A 23 -4.81 -16.66 5.76
CA VAL A 23 -5.00 -17.20 7.12
C VAL A 23 -3.90 -18.22 7.40
N ARG A 24 -3.05 -17.95 8.38
CA ARG A 24 -2.03 -18.89 8.87
C ARG A 24 -2.26 -19.22 10.35
N ARG A 25 -1.91 -20.45 10.70
CA ARG A 25 -1.85 -20.88 12.11
C ARG A 25 -0.45 -20.60 12.64
N VAL A 26 -0.37 -19.96 13.80
CA VAL A 26 0.86 -19.74 14.54
C VAL A 26 0.77 -20.52 15.86
N ASP A 27 1.69 -21.45 16.07
CA ASP A 27 1.81 -22.23 17.28
C ASP A 27 3.02 -21.76 18.09
N LEU A 28 2.80 -21.48 19.38
CA LEU A 28 3.85 -21.14 20.34
C LEU A 28 3.98 -22.28 21.36
N SER A 29 5.19 -22.84 21.48
CA SER A 29 5.53 -23.80 22.52
C SER A 29 6.41 -23.14 23.58
N VAL A 30 5.93 -23.08 24.82
CA VAL A 30 6.66 -22.53 25.97
C VAL A 30 7.16 -23.69 26.84
N GLY A 31 8.47 -23.92 26.78
CA GLY A 31 9.24 -24.76 27.70
C GLY A 31 10.36 -23.93 28.33
N ASP A 32 10.76 -24.28 29.55
CA ASP A 32 11.83 -23.60 30.27
C ASP A 32 13.14 -23.65 29.46
N GLY A 33 13.73 -22.47 29.25
CA GLY A 33 15.05 -22.35 28.67
C GLY A 33 16.07 -22.99 29.60
N SER A 34 17.02 -23.73 29.01
CA SER A 34 18.12 -24.39 29.69
C SER A 34 18.71 -23.56 30.84
N ASP A 35 18.83 -24.20 31.99
CA ASP A 35 19.36 -23.68 33.23
C ASP A 35 20.58 -22.76 33.04
N GLY A 36 20.53 -21.57 33.65
CA GLY A 36 21.69 -20.72 33.81
C GLY A 36 22.81 -21.47 34.54
N GLY A 37 24.00 -21.50 33.93
CA GLY A 37 25.14 -22.29 34.38
C GLY A 37 25.38 -22.25 35.88
N ASP A 38 25.50 -23.45 36.44
CA ASP A 38 25.74 -23.75 37.84
C ASP A 38 27.04 -23.08 38.33
N GLY A 39 26.88 -22.29 39.39
CA GLY A 39 27.98 -21.61 40.07
C GLY A 39 28.97 -22.60 40.67
N SER A 40 30.26 -22.34 40.42
CA SER A 40 31.40 -23.13 40.87
C SER A 40 31.43 -23.40 42.39
N GLY A 41 31.46 -24.70 42.74
CA GLY A 41 32.38 -25.30 43.70
C GLY A 41 32.23 -24.97 45.20
N GLY A 42 31.62 -25.89 45.95
CA GLY A 42 31.76 -26.02 47.40
C GLY A 42 32.15 -27.46 47.78
N SER A 43 33.29 -27.61 48.47
CA SER A 43 33.99 -28.88 48.73
C SER A 43 33.28 -29.85 49.69
N GLY A 44 33.28 -31.13 49.32
CA GLY A 44 33.71 -32.24 50.19
C GLY A 44 32.64 -33.10 50.87
N GLY A 45 32.67 -34.41 50.59
CA GLY A 45 32.21 -35.44 51.53
C GLY A 45 31.85 -36.80 50.92
N GLY A 46 32.74 -37.80 51.10
CA GLY A 46 32.35 -39.19 51.39
C GLY A 46 32.12 -40.16 50.22
N ASP A 47 32.99 -41.16 50.18
CA ASP A 47 33.08 -42.28 49.24
C ASP A 47 31.86 -43.22 49.27
N GLY A 48 31.42 -43.66 48.08
CA GLY A 48 30.39 -44.67 47.86
C GLY A 48 30.67 -45.48 46.60
N SER A 49 30.51 -46.79 46.69
CA SER A 49 31.13 -47.84 45.86
C SER A 49 30.62 -47.99 44.42
N ASP A 50 31.48 -48.64 43.62
CA ASP A 50 31.37 -48.97 42.20
C ASP A 50 30.02 -49.56 41.75
N GLY A 51 29.54 -49.08 40.59
CA GLY A 51 28.40 -49.63 39.87
C GLY A 51 28.60 -49.60 38.36
N GLY A 52 29.01 -50.76 37.83
CA GLY A 52 28.75 -51.32 36.48
C GLY A 52 28.87 -50.44 35.23
N ASP A 53 29.80 -50.80 34.35
CA ASP A 53 29.90 -50.29 32.98
C ASP A 53 28.63 -50.66 32.17
N GLY A 54 27.90 -49.64 31.73
CA GLY A 54 26.79 -49.75 30.78
C GLY A 54 27.30 -49.64 29.35
N SER A 55 26.78 -50.51 28.49
CA SER A 55 27.26 -50.81 27.14
C SER A 55 27.18 -49.64 26.15
N ASP A 56 28.20 -49.53 25.33
CA ASP A 56 28.33 -48.76 24.10
C ASP A 56 27.36 -49.28 23.01
N GLY A 57 26.30 -48.52 22.77
CA GLY A 57 25.45 -48.66 21.59
C GLY A 57 26.00 -47.85 20.42
N SER A 58 26.99 -48.37 19.71
CA SER A 58 27.44 -47.83 18.42
C SER A 58 26.42 -48.20 17.34
N GLY A 59 25.53 -47.26 17.04
CA GLY A 59 24.63 -47.30 15.89
C GLY A 59 24.91 -46.10 15.00
N ASP A 60 26.01 -46.15 14.26
CA ASP A 60 26.34 -45.13 13.27
C ASP A 60 25.34 -45.25 12.11
N GLY A 61 24.37 -44.32 12.08
CA GLY A 61 23.45 -44.14 10.97
C GLY A 61 24.23 -43.78 9.71
N SER A 62 23.90 -44.43 8.60
CA SER A 62 24.60 -44.28 7.32
C SER A 62 24.31 -42.92 6.69
N ASP A 63 25.36 -42.23 6.23
CA ASP A 63 25.27 -40.96 5.52
C ASP A 63 24.46 -41.10 4.22
N GLY A 64 23.50 -40.19 4.03
CA GLY A 64 22.70 -40.08 2.81
C GLY A 64 23.56 -39.69 1.60
N SER A 65 23.23 -40.26 0.44
CA SER A 65 23.95 -40.04 -0.81
C SER A 65 23.78 -38.60 -1.32
N GLY A 66 24.88 -37.92 -1.65
CA GLY A 66 24.87 -36.58 -2.25
C GLY A 66 24.13 -36.55 -3.60
N GLY A 67 23.29 -35.53 -3.77
CA GLY A 67 22.63 -35.21 -5.04
C GLY A 67 23.64 -34.75 -6.09
N SER A 68 23.30 -34.95 -7.37
CA SER A 68 24.13 -34.57 -8.51
C SER A 68 23.92 -33.11 -8.88
N ASP A 69 24.99 -32.40 -9.20
CA ASP A 69 24.95 -31.00 -9.65
C ASP A 69 24.25 -30.86 -11.02
N GLY A 70 23.36 -29.88 -11.12
CA GLY A 70 22.69 -29.48 -12.36
C GLY A 70 23.65 -28.69 -13.26
N GLY A 71 23.62 -28.99 -14.56
CA GLY A 71 24.54 -28.40 -15.55
C GLY A 71 24.25 -26.94 -15.92
N ASP A 72 25.30 -26.26 -16.36
CA ASP A 72 25.31 -24.84 -16.71
C ASP A 72 24.47 -24.49 -17.96
N GLY A 73 23.71 -23.40 -17.86
CA GLY A 73 22.95 -22.81 -18.96
C GLY A 73 23.84 -22.10 -19.99
N SER A 74 23.53 -22.27 -21.26
CA SER A 74 24.27 -21.71 -22.40
C SER A 74 23.97 -20.22 -22.60
N GLY A 75 25.01 -19.44 -22.90
CA GLY A 75 24.95 -17.98 -23.09
C GLY A 75 24.11 -17.53 -24.30
N GLY A 76 23.39 -16.42 -24.11
CA GLY A 76 22.64 -15.72 -25.16
C GLY A 76 23.54 -14.92 -26.08
N SER A 77 23.21 -14.93 -27.38
CA SER A 77 23.93 -14.23 -28.44
C SER A 77 23.54 -12.75 -28.51
N GLY A 78 24.53 -11.89 -28.77
CA GLY A 78 24.34 -10.43 -28.88
C GLY A 78 23.46 -10.00 -30.07
N GLY A 79 22.64 -8.98 -29.82
CA GLY A 79 21.86 -8.27 -30.82
C GLY A 79 22.61 -7.05 -31.35
N SER A 80 22.47 -6.82 -32.65
CA SER A 80 23.19 -5.88 -33.51
C SER A 80 22.83 -4.40 -33.35
N ASP A 81 23.82 -3.59 -33.69
CA ASP A 81 23.88 -2.14 -33.88
C ASP A 81 22.92 -1.62 -34.97
N GLY A 82 22.09 -0.65 -34.58
CA GLY A 82 21.20 0.12 -35.47
C GLY A 82 21.95 1.23 -36.21
N SER A 83 21.62 1.39 -37.49
CA SER A 83 22.36 2.18 -38.50
C SER A 83 22.12 3.69 -38.41
N ASP A 84 23.14 4.46 -38.84
CA ASP A 84 23.14 5.91 -38.99
C ASP A 84 22.12 6.39 -40.05
N GLY A 85 21.41 7.48 -39.74
CA GLY A 85 20.52 8.18 -40.67
C GLY A 85 21.24 9.29 -41.43
N ASP A 86 21.10 9.30 -42.76
CA ASP A 86 21.76 10.20 -43.70
C ASP A 86 21.35 11.68 -43.60
N ASP A 87 22.35 12.56 -43.80
CA ASP A 87 22.21 13.99 -44.08
C ASP A 87 21.74 14.28 -45.52
N GLY A 88 20.78 15.20 -45.67
CA GLY A 88 20.54 15.94 -46.92
C GLY A 88 19.25 16.78 -46.83
N GLY A 89 19.17 18.05 -47.23
CA GLY A 89 20.12 19.00 -47.79
C GLY A 89 19.45 20.38 -47.88
N SER A 90 20.25 21.44 -48.00
CA SER A 90 19.80 22.83 -48.13
C SER A 90 19.40 23.18 -49.58
N GLY A 91 18.32 23.96 -49.79
CA GLY A 91 18.10 24.64 -51.08
C GLY A 91 16.72 25.24 -51.41
N ALA A 92 16.49 26.49 -50.99
CA ALA A 92 15.89 27.62 -51.72
C ALA A 92 14.42 27.65 -52.25
N THR A 93 13.70 28.67 -51.75
CA THR A 93 12.79 29.65 -52.43
C THR A 93 11.57 29.19 -53.24
N GLY A 94 10.39 29.70 -52.88
CA GLY A 94 9.26 29.86 -53.80
C GLY A 94 7.92 30.03 -53.10
N GLY A 95 7.41 31.26 -53.04
CA GLY A 95 6.12 31.57 -52.40
C GLY A 95 4.93 30.93 -53.09
N GLY A 96 4.03 30.41 -52.27
CA GLY A 96 2.66 30.05 -52.58
C GLY A 96 1.97 29.89 -51.23
N ALA A 97 0.97 30.74 -50.95
CA ALA A 97 0.19 30.66 -49.73
C ALA A 97 -0.51 29.30 -49.68
N VAL A 98 0.12 28.35 -49.00
CA VAL A 98 -0.57 27.17 -48.48
C VAL A 98 -1.41 27.70 -47.33
N ALA A 99 -2.73 27.57 -47.44
CA ALA A 99 -3.58 27.61 -46.26
C ALA A 99 -2.97 26.61 -45.25
N PRO A 100 -2.83 26.95 -43.97
CA PRO A 100 -2.42 25.95 -43.00
C PRO A 100 -3.35 24.75 -43.14
N SER A 101 -2.76 23.56 -43.25
CA SER A 101 -3.48 22.30 -43.08
C SER A 101 -4.33 22.41 -41.81
N PRO A 102 -5.57 21.90 -41.76
CA PRO A 102 -6.31 21.84 -40.50
C PRO A 102 -5.52 20.91 -39.57
N THR A 103 -4.71 21.51 -38.69
CA THR A 103 -4.14 20.84 -37.54
C THR A 103 -5.32 20.27 -36.76
N GLY A 104 -5.27 18.98 -36.45
CA GLY A 104 -6.36 18.26 -35.81
C GLY A 104 -6.85 18.94 -34.54
N ASP A 105 -8.14 18.74 -34.25
CA ASP A 105 -8.85 19.06 -33.01
C ASP A 105 -7.96 19.62 -31.90
N THR A 106 -7.74 20.93 -31.91
CA THR A 106 -7.29 21.62 -30.72
C THR A 106 -8.53 21.76 -29.84
N VAL A 107 -8.61 20.95 -28.79
CA VAL A 107 -9.62 21.09 -27.74
C VAL A 107 -9.52 22.52 -27.21
N GLU A 108 -10.65 23.25 -27.22
CA GLU A 108 -10.68 24.60 -26.66
C GLU A 108 -10.55 24.49 -25.14
N THR A 109 -9.68 25.30 -24.54
CA THR A 109 -9.49 25.33 -23.08
C THR A 109 -9.90 26.68 -22.51
N THR A 110 -10.62 26.64 -21.40
CA THR A 110 -10.99 27.81 -20.59
C THR A 110 -10.32 27.72 -19.24
N ALA A 111 -9.46 28.69 -18.94
CA ALA A 111 -8.89 28.85 -17.61
C ALA A 111 -9.97 29.37 -16.64
N ALA A 112 -10.20 28.64 -15.56
CA ALA A 112 -11.09 29.07 -14.48
C ALA A 112 -10.38 30.04 -13.53
N SER A 113 -11.20 30.86 -12.87
CA SER A 113 -10.77 31.70 -11.75
C SER A 113 -10.92 30.90 -10.46
N VAL A 114 -9.93 30.98 -9.57
CA VAL A 114 -9.95 30.32 -8.25
C VAL A 114 -9.93 31.38 -7.16
N GLU A 115 -10.91 31.33 -6.26
CA GLU A 115 -11.01 32.21 -5.09
C GLU A 115 -11.01 31.37 -3.81
N MET A 116 -10.12 31.70 -2.87
CA MET A 116 -10.04 31.03 -1.57
C MET A 116 -10.88 31.75 -0.53
N ALA A 117 -11.75 31.01 0.14
CA ALA A 117 -12.49 31.50 1.30
C ALA A 117 -12.69 30.39 2.33
N ASN A 118 -12.21 30.64 3.56
CA ASN A 118 -12.54 29.83 4.73
C ASN A 118 -12.18 28.33 4.59
N GLY A 119 -11.11 28.01 3.84
CA GLY A 119 -10.65 26.64 3.59
C GLY A 119 -11.26 25.97 2.35
N THR A 120 -12.14 26.66 1.63
CA THR A 120 -12.76 26.19 0.39
C THR A 120 -12.22 27.01 -0.78
N ALA A 121 -11.83 26.32 -1.86
CA ALA A 121 -11.49 26.93 -3.13
C ALA A 121 -12.71 26.93 -4.04
N THR A 122 -13.21 28.10 -4.39
CA THR A 122 -14.29 28.24 -5.37
C THR A 122 -13.69 28.43 -6.75
N VAL A 123 -13.91 27.45 -7.62
CA VAL A 123 -13.51 27.45 -9.03
C VAL A 123 -14.69 27.94 -9.87
N SER A 124 -14.46 28.95 -10.70
CA SER A 124 -15.52 29.54 -11.53
C SER A 124 -15.06 29.91 -12.94
N ALA A 125 -15.93 29.70 -13.91
CA ALA A 125 -15.75 30.16 -15.28
C ALA A 125 -17.10 30.61 -15.87
N GLY A 126 -17.05 31.19 -17.07
CA GLY A 126 -18.23 31.62 -17.81
C GLY A 126 -19.05 30.45 -18.34
N SER A 127 -19.67 30.65 -19.51
CA SER A 127 -20.28 29.55 -20.26
C SER A 127 -19.19 28.68 -20.87
N VAL A 128 -19.32 27.36 -20.71
CA VAL A 128 -18.38 26.36 -21.23
C VAL A 128 -19.16 25.40 -22.12
N GLY A 129 -18.67 25.18 -23.35
CA GLY A 129 -19.32 24.32 -24.33
C GLY A 129 -19.07 22.83 -24.11
N ALA A 130 -19.89 21.99 -24.73
CA ALA A 130 -19.58 20.57 -24.87
C ALA A 130 -18.35 20.39 -25.78
N GLY A 131 -17.34 19.64 -25.32
CA GLY A 131 -16.06 19.47 -26.03
C GLY A 131 -15.00 20.54 -25.74
N GLU A 132 -15.27 21.44 -24.80
CA GLU A 132 -14.30 22.35 -24.19
C GLU A 132 -13.77 21.76 -22.88
N VAL A 133 -12.59 22.19 -22.43
CA VAL A 133 -12.01 21.79 -21.14
C VAL A 133 -11.85 23.01 -20.24
N VAL A 134 -12.35 22.92 -19.01
CA VAL A 134 -12.11 23.91 -17.96
C VAL A 134 -10.88 23.50 -17.17
N GLU A 135 -9.88 24.36 -17.08
CA GLU A 135 -8.65 24.11 -16.32
C GLU A 135 -8.55 25.06 -15.12
N ALA A 136 -8.24 24.53 -13.95
CA ALA A 136 -8.01 25.28 -12.73
C ALA A 136 -6.73 24.80 -12.05
N ASP A 137 -5.81 25.73 -11.80
CA ASP A 137 -4.68 25.51 -10.90
C ASP A 137 -5.11 25.94 -9.50
N LEU A 138 -5.05 25.00 -8.55
CA LEU A 138 -5.46 25.23 -7.18
C LEU A 138 -4.25 25.68 -6.35
N PRO A 139 -4.42 26.64 -5.43
CA PRO A 139 -3.35 27.07 -4.57
C PRO A 139 -3.04 26.01 -3.50
N ASP A 140 -1.82 26.01 -2.96
CA ASP A 140 -1.37 25.11 -1.90
C ASP A 140 -2.27 25.12 -0.64
N GLU A 141 -3.07 26.17 -0.47
CA GLU A 141 -4.07 26.27 0.60
C GLU A 141 -5.23 25.25 0.46
N ALA A 142 -5.40 24.64 -0.70
CA ALA A 142 -6.30 23.50 -0.94
C ALA A 142 -5.61 22.17 -0.60
N SER A 143 -5.10 22.07 0.64
CA SER A 143 -4.30 20.93 1.10
C SER A 143 -4.70 20.47 2.50
N THR A 144 -4.23 19.27 2.82
CA THR A 144 -4.20 18.67 4.15
C THR A 144 -2.75 18.45 4.56
N SER A 145 -2.52 17.83 5.72
CA SER A 145 -1.16 17.53 6.17
C SER A 145 -0.40 16.56 5.25
N ASN A 146 -1.11 15.68 4.53
CA ASN A 146 -0.52 14.56 3.79
C ASN A 146 -0.70 14.63 2.27
N ALA A 147 -1.62 15.46 1.77
CA ALA A 147 -1.83 15.63 0.34
C ALA A 147 -2.34 17.03 -0.02
N THR A 148 -2.01 17.48 -1.22
CA THR A 148 -2.43 18.74 -1.83
C THR A 148 -3.20 18.47 -3.11
N LEU A 149 -4.32 19.15 -3.32
CA LEU A 149 -5.00 19.15 -4.61
C LEU A 149 -4.41 20.28 -5.45
N ALA A 150 -3.62 19.93 -6.47
CA ALA A 150 -2.84 20.89 -7.27
C ALA A 150 -3.61 21.45 -8.47
N GLY A 151 -4.59 20.70 -8.99
CA GLY A 151 -5.40 21.19 -10.10
C GLY A 151 -6.53 20.29 -10.53
N LEU A 152 -7.40 20.87 -11.36
CA LEU A 152 -8.59 20.24 -11.88
C LEU A 152 -8.75 20.57 -13.36
N SER A 153 -9.02 19.56 -14.18
CA SER A 153 -9.39 19.69 -15.59
C SER A 153 -10.74 19.03 -15.80
N VAL A 154 -11.70 19.72 -16.42
CA VAL A 154 -13.09 19.24 -16.54
C VAL A 154 -13.58 19.32 -17.97
N SER A 155 -14.05 18.21 -18.52
CA SER A 155 -14.70 18.09 -19.81
C SER A 155 -16.22 17.94 -19.63
N PRO A 156 -17.03 18.98 -19.91
CA PRO A 156 -18.48 18.88 -19.82
C PRO A 156 -19.07 17.98 -20.92
N SER A 157 -20.04 17.16 -20.55
CA SER A 157 -20.86 16.36 -21.48
C SER A 157 -21.89 17.21 -22.25
N SER A 158 -22.23 18.39 -21.72
CA SER A 158 -23.15 19.35 -22.31
C SER A 158 -22.77 20.80 -21.98
N GLU A 159 -23.41 21.78 -22.61
CA GLU A 159 -23.13 23.19 -22.36
C GLU A 159 -23.48 23.58 -20.91
N ILE A 160 -22.51 24.11 -20.18
CA ILE A 160 -22.69 24.67 -18.84
C ILE A 160 -22.72 26.19 -18.96
N LEU A 161 -23.85 26.82 -18.66
CA LEU A 161 -24.03 28.28 -18.82
C LEU A 161 -23.20 29.12 -17.84
N SER A 162 -22.84 28.54 -16.71
CA SER A 162 -21.99 29.12 -15.67
C SER A 162 -21.29 27.97 -14.98
N PHE A 163 -19.96 27.91 -15.05
CA PHE A 163 -19.19 26.88 -14.37
C PHE A 163 -18.85 27.35 -12.95
N GLY A 164 -19.15 26.51 -11.96
CA GLY A 164 -18.98 26.81 -10.54
C GLY A 164 -18.83 25.51 -9.76
N THR A 165 -17.75 25.38 -9.00
CA THR A 165 -17.44 24.20 -8.19
C THR A 165 -16.67 24.63 -6.96
N ASP A 166 -17.06 24.11 -5.80
CA ASP A 166 -16.33 24.29 -4.55
C ASP A 166 -15.46 23.06 -4.29
N VAL A 167 -14.23 23.30 -3.86
CA VAL A 167 -13.24 22.29 -3.52
C VAL A 167 -12.85 22.49 -2.06
N THR A 168 -13.02 21.46 -1.24
CA THR A 168 -12.69 21.50 0.19
C THR A 168 -11.79 20.32 0.55
N ALA A 169 -10.61 20.60 1.08
CA ALA A 169 -9.69 19.61 1.60
C ALA A 169 -9.97 19.35 3.10
N MET A 170 -9.93 18.09 3.52
CA MET A 170 -10.18 17.70 4.90
C MET A 170 -9.37 16.47 5.32
N GLU A 171 -8.98 16.45 6.59
CA GLU A 171 -8.36 15.27 7.19
C GLU A 171 -9.39 14.11 7.22
N PRO A 172 -8.96 12.83 7.13
CA PRO A 172 -9.88 11.70 7.13
C PRO A 172 -10.84 11.70 8.33
N SER A 173 -10.35 12.10 9.51
CA SER A 173 -11.15 12.24 10.73
C SER A 173 -12.25 13.32 10.71
N ALA A 174 -12.25 14.21 9.71
CA ALA A 174 -13.24 15.26 9.53
C ALA A 174 -14.28 14.91 8.44
N MET A 175 -14.19 13.72 7.85
CA MET A 175 -15.16 13.21 6.88
C MET A 175 -16.57 13.14 7.48
N PRO A 176 -17.64 13.47 6.72
CA PRO A 176 -19.02 13.36 7.21
C PRO A 176 -19.38 11.92 7.61
N ASP A 177 -20.19 11.76 8.67
CA ASP A 177 -20.60 10.45 9.21
C ASP A 177 -21.36 9.55 8.20
N ASP A 178 -21.94 10.14 7.16
CA ASP A 178 -22.66 9.43 6.09
C ASP A 178 -21.75 8.91 4.97
N VAL A 179 -20.51 9.35 4.93
CA VAL A 179 -19.47 8.78 4.07
C VAL A 179 -18.75 7.70 4.87
N ARG A 180 -18.83 6.45 4.39
CA ARG A 180 -18.19 5.32 5.09
C ARG A 180 -16.68 5.42 4.98
N ASP A 181 -15.96 4.98 6.01
CA ASP A 181 -14.52 4.78 5.93
C ASP A 181 -14.15 3.77 4.82
N HIS A 182 -12.96 3.95 4.23
CA HIS A 182 -12.40 2.97 3.29
C HIS A 182 -11.70 1.87 4.10
N GLU A 183 -12.38 0.76 4.35
CA GLU A 183 -11.82 -0.33 5.17
C GLU A 183 -10.63 -1.04 4.49
N ASP A 184 -10.55 -0.97 3.16
CA ASP A 184 -9.53 -1.63 2.33
C ASP A 184 -8.45 -0.68 1.79
N ALA A 185 -8.19 0.46 2.45
CA ALA A 185 -7.11 1.38 2.05
C ALA A 185 -6.72 2.33 3.19
N GLU A 186 -5.45 2.70 3.27
CA GLU A 186 -4.95 3.69 4.22
C GLU A 186 -5.22 5.08 3.65
N VAL A 187 -6.30 5.72 4.13
CA VAL A 187 -6.70 7.04 3.67
C VAL A 187 -5.92 8.12 4.43
N VAL A 188 -5.12 8.89 3.72
CA VAL A 188 -4.27 9.94 4.32
C VAL A 188 -4.85 11.35 4.14
N SER A 189 -5.75 11.54 3.17
CA SER A 189 -6.37 12.82 2.84
C SER A 189 -7.70 12.64 2.11
N VAL A 190 -8.61 13.59 2.26
CA VAL A 190 -9.93 13.60 1.63
C VAL A 190 -10.20 14.97 0.99
N PHE A 191 -10.81 14.96 -0.19
CA PHE A 191 -11.28 16.15 -0.89
C PHE A 191 -12.76 16.02 -1.22
N GLU A 192 -13.53 17.08 -1.00
CA GLU A 192 -14.88 17.22 -1.53
C GLU A 192 -14.81 18.15 -2.74
N ILE A 193 -15.35 17.71 -3.88
CA ILE A 193 -15.55 18.55 -5.06
C ILE A 193 -17.05 18.61 -5.31
N ASP A 194 -17.66 19.77 -5.05
CA ASP A 194 -19.10 19.99 -5.12
C ASP A 194 -19.46 21.02 -6.21
N PRO A 195 -20.06 20.60 -7.33
CA PRO A 195 -20.61 21.50 -8.32
C PRO A 195 -21.72 22.39 -7.74
N THR A 196 -21.57 23.71 -7.85
CA THR A 196 -22.52 24.67 -7.27
C THR A 196 -23.52 25.21 -8.30
N THR A 197 -23.21 25.12 -9.60
CA THR A 197 -24.01 25.71 -10.69
C THR A 197 -24.43 24.73 -11.79
N PHE A 198 -24.01 23.46 -11.69
CA PHE A 198 -24.32 22.39 -12.65
C PHE A 198 -24.42 21.04 -11.92
N ASP A 199 -24.97 20.02 -12.56
CA ASP A 199 -25.07 18.68 -11.97
C ASP A 199 -23.77 17.90 -12.22
N SER A 200 -23.33 17.09 -11.25
CA SER A 200 -22.12 16.26 -11.43
C SER A 200 -22.21 15.28 -12.60
N GLY A 201 -23.43 14.93 -13.04
CA GLY A 201 -23.69 14.13 -14.25
C GLY A 201 -23.53 14.89 -15.56
N ASP A 202 -23.38 16.21 -15.54
CA ASP A 202 -23.05 17.02 -16.72
C ASP A 202 -21.55 16.97 -17.06
N VAL A 203 -20.74 16.24 -16.29
CA VAL A 203 -19.31 16.00 -16.53
C VAL A 203 -19.13 14.71 -17.33
N ASP A 204 -18.47 14.78 -18.49
CA ASP A 204 -18.11 13.60 -19.29
C ASP A 204 -16.87 12.91 -18.70
N ALA A 205 -15.84 13.70 -18.41
CA ALA A 205 -14.61 13.30 -17.75
C ALA A 205 -13.99 14.48 -17.01
N ALA A 206 -13.24 14.20 -15.95
CA ALA A 206 -12.38 15.18 -15.30
C ALA A 206 -11.07 14.52 -14.91
N GLU A 207 -9.99 15.30 -14.91
CA GLU A 207 -8.69 14.90 -14.38
C GLU A 207 -8.41 15.70 -13.11
N ILE A 208 -7.98 14.98 -12.07
CA ILE A 208 -7.60 15.54 -10.79
C ILE A 208 -6.09 15.39 -10.65
N ARG A 209 -5.40 16.51 -10.45
CA ARG A 209 -3.96 16.55 -10.13
C ARG A 209 -3.81 16.71 -8.63
N PHE A 210 -3.10 15.78 -7.99
CA PHE A 210 -2.80 15.85 -6.58
C PHE A 210 -1.34 15.47 -6.29
N GLU A 211 -0.84 15.93 -5.16
CA GLU A 211 0.52 15.68 -4.70
C GLU A 211 0.48 15.05 -3.32
N THR A 212 1.31 14.02 -3.09
CA THR A 212 1.47 13.36 -1.79
C THR A 212 2.84 12.70 -1.67
N GLU A 213 3.32 12.55 -0.43
CA GLU A 213 4.58 11.90 -0.13
C GLU A 213 4.36 10.43 0.25
N MET A 214 5.20 9.50 -0.24
CA MET A 214 5.09 8.08 0.11
C MET A 214 5.16 7.82 1.62
N SER A 215 5.89 8.66 2.38
CA SER A 215 5.99 8.55 3.83
C SER A 215 4.68 8.85 4.57
N ALA A 216 3.65 9.31 3.88
CA ALA A 216 2.30 9.43 4.43
C ALA A 216 1.62 8.06 4.61
N PHE A 217 2.09 7.03 3.89
CA PHE A 217 1.55 5.68 3.92
C PHE A 217 2.49 4.74 4.67
N SER A 218 1.90 3.84 5.43
CA SER A 218 2.59 2.87 6.28
C SER A 218 3.07 1.67 5.46
N ASP A 219 2.24 1.20 4.52
CA ASP A 219 2.45 -0.04 3.77
C ASP A 219 2.71 0.16 2.26
N ALA A 220 2.93 1.41 1.81
CA ALA A 220 3.24 1.69 0.41
C ALA A 220 4.74 1.50 0.12
N ASP A 221 5.07 0.57 -0.77
CA ASP A 221 6.45 0.27 -1.19
C ASP A 221 6.85 0.96 -2.51
N SER A 222 5.86 1.33 -3.32
CA SER A 222 6.03 1.99 -4.61
C SER A 222 5.05 3.16 -4.76
N PRO A 223 5.41 4.25 -5.46
CA PRO A 223 4.45 5.32 -5.75
C PRO A 223 3.26 4.82 -6.58
N GLU A 224 3.40 3.72 -7.31
CA GLU A 224 2.29 3.15 -8.08
C GLU A 224 1.21 2.49 -7.21
N ASP A 225 1.47 2.29 -5.91
CA ASP A 225 0.49 1.78 -4.96
C ASP A 225 -0.49 2.86 -4.47
N VAL A 226 -0.16 4.14 -4.71
CA VAL A 226 -1.00 5.28 -4.33
C VAL A 226 -2.07 5.51 -5.39
N SER A 227 -3.33 5.57 -4.95
CA SER A 227 -4.49 5.79 -5.82
C SER A 227 -5.44 6.84 -5.28
N LEU A 228 -6.17 7.50 -6.19
CA LEU A 228 -7.32 8.31 -5.84
C LEU A 228 -8.58 7.45 -5.86
N TYR A 229 -9.39 7.55 -4.82
CA TYR A 229 -10.67 6.86 -4.70
C TYR A 229 -11.80 7.85 -4.77
N ARG A 230 -12.92 7.50 -5.41
CA ARG A 230 -14.16 8.29 -5.45
C ARG A 230 -15.26 7.58 -4.68
N TYR A 231 -15.96 8.31 -3.82
CA TYR A 231 -17.15 7.81 -3.13
C TYR A 231 -18.38 7.91 -4.04
N VAL A 232 -19.06 6.80 -4.33
CA VAL A 232 -20.29 6.79 -5.14
C VAL A 232 -21.08 5.52 -4.83
N ASP A 233 -22.41 5.63 -4.76
CA ASP A 233 -23.31 4.50 -4.41
C ASP A 233 -22.95 3.82 -3.07
N ASP A 234 -22.67 4.63 -2.04
CA ASP A 234 -22.31 4.19 -0.68
C ASP A 234 -21.04 3.33 -0.58
N ARG A 235 -20.10 3.54 -1.50
CA ARG A 235 -18.84 2.78 -1.59
C ARG A 235 -17.73 3.60 -2.22
N TRP A 236 -16.50 3.30 -1.84
CA TRP A 236 -15.32 3.82 -2.52
C TRP A 236 -15.02 3.05 -3.80
N ARG A 237 -14.50 3.76 -4.78
CA ARG A 237 -14.10 3.26 -6.10
C ARG A 237 -12.73 3.80 -6.43
N GLU A 238 -11.76 2.91 -6.57
CA GLU A 238 -10.47 3.26 -7.12
C GLU A 238 -10.63 3.86 -8.53
N LEU A 239 -9.91 4.95 -8.77
CA LEU A 239 -9.85 5.63 -10.05
C LEU A 239 -8.54 5.29 -10.77
N PRO A 240 -8.52 5.27 -12.11
CA PRO A 240 -7.27 5.21 -12.87
C PRO A 240 -6.36 6.36 -12.44
N THR A 241 -5.27 6.02 -11.76
CA THR A 241 -4.31 6.97 -11.19
C THR A 241 -2.94 6.70 -11.78
N THR A 242 -2.27 7.75 -12.24
CA THR A 242 -0.93 7.70 -12.84
C THR A 242 0.03 8.56 -12.04
N TYR A 243 1.16 7.98 -11.63
CA TYR A 243 2.27 8.72 -11.04
C TYR A 243 3.08 9.44 -12.13
N GLU A 244 3.26 10.75 -11.98
CA GLU A 244 3.99 11.60 -12.94
C GLU A 244 5.43 11.92 -12.53
N GLY A 245 5.82 11.58 -11.30
CA GLY A 245 7.13 11.93 -10.74
C GLY A 245 7.03 12.97 -9.63
N ASP A 246 8.08 13.07 -8.81
CA ASP A 246 8.24 14.08 -7.74
C ASP A 246 7.03 14.18 -6.76
N GLY A 247 6.34 13.05 -6.52
CA GLY A 247 5.16 13.00 -5.64
C GLY A 247 3.85 13.48 -6.29
N ALA A 248 3.84 13.76 -7.59
CA ALA A 248 2.66 14.21 -8.33
C ALA A 248 1.92 13.03 -9.01
N TYR A 249 0.59 13.13 -9.00
CA TYR A 249 -0.33 12.12 -9.51
C TYR A 249 -1.46 12.77 -10.31
N VAL A 250 -1.93 12.06 -11.34
CA VAL A 250 -3.12 12.41 -12.14
C VAL A 250 -4.12 11.27 -12.03
N ALA A 251 -5.36 11.58 -11.68
CA ALA A 251 -6.45 10.61 -11.65
C ALA A 251 -7.62 11.03 -12.56
N GLU A 252 -8.16 10.08 -13.31
CA GLU A 252 -9.33 10.29 -14.17
C GLU A 252 -10.63 9.95 -13.42
N THR A 253 -11.63 10.84 -13.45
CA THR A 253 -12.93 10.61 -12.82
C THR A 253 -14.11 10.95 -13.73
N PRO A 254 -15.17 10.11 -13.77
CA PRO A 254 -16.38 10.38 -14.56
C PRO A 254 -17.36 11.31 -13.83
N GLY A 255 -16.87 12.27 -13.04
CA GLY A 255 -17.68 13.23 -12.28
C GLY A 255 -17.19 13.43 -10.85
N PHE A 256 -17.93 14.26 -10.09
CA PHE A 256 -17.50 14.74 -8.77
C PHE A 256 -18.24 14.06 -7.61
N SER A 257 -17.61 14.10 -6.43
CA SER A 257 -18.05 13.55 -5.14
C SER A 257 -17.00 13.88 -4.06
N TYR A 258 -16.99 13.11 -2.97
CA TYR A 258 -15.82 12.92 -2.13
C TYR A 258 -14.78 12.05 -2.82
N PHE A 259 -13.53 12.43 -2.63
CA PHE A 259 -12.34 11.74 -3.09
C PHE A 259 -11.40 11.49 -1.92
N ALA A 260 -10.75 10.34 -1.91
CA ALA A 260 -9.77 9.97 -0.90
C ALA A 260 -8.44 9.65 -1.57
N VAL A 261 -7.36 10.22 -1.06
CA VAL A 261 -6.00 9.77 -1.40
C VAL A 261 -5.69 8.60 -0.50
N GLY A 262 -5.54 7.43 -1.09
CA GLY A 262 -5.35 6.18 -0.37
C GLY A 262 -4.14 5.40 -0.88
N GLY A 263 -3.54 4.65 0.01
CA GLY A 263 -2.52 3.66 -0.29
C GLY A 263 -2.93 2.27 0.21
N PRO A 264 -2.12 1.25 -0.08
CA PRO A 264 -2.30 -0.10 0.43
C PRO A 264 -2.39 -0.09 1.96
N GLN A 265 -3.27 -0.91 2.53
CA GLN A 265 -3.37 -1.10 3.98
C GLN A 265 -3.31 -2.57 4.38
N SER A 266 -2.46 -2.88 5.34
CA SER A 266 -2.44 -4.14 6.05
C SER A 266 -3.39 -4.10 7.24
N ASP A 267 -4.22 -5.13 7.42
CA ASP A 267 -5.01 -5.30 8.65
C ASP A 267 -4.84 -6.72 9.20
N VAL A 268 -3.69 -6.97 9.84
CA VAL A 268 -3.39 -8.28 10.42
C VAL A 268 -3.95 -8.38 11.85
N SER A 269 -5.01 -9.18 12.03
CA SER A 269 -5.72 -9.34 13.30
C SER A 269 -5.74 -10.79 13.79
N VAL A 270 -5.96 -11.00 15.10
CA VAL A 270 -6.13 -12.33 15.69
C VAL A 270 -7.56 -12.81 15.46
N ALA A 271 -7.74 -13.74 14.52
CA ALA A 271 -9.04 -14.33 14.21
C ALA A 271 -9.48 -15.34 15.29
N GLU A 272 -8.58 -16.20 15.75
CA GLU A 272 -8.87 -17.21 16.77
C GLU A 272 -7.66 -17.46 17.67
N ALA A 273 -7.90 -17.79 18.94
CA ALA A 273 -6.87 -18.25 19.87
C ALA A 273 -7.36 -19.48 20.63
N SER A 274 -6.47 -20.46 20.80
CA SER A 274 -6.77 -21.71 21.49
C SER A 274 -5.58 -22.18 22.33
N LEU A 275 -5.88 -22.85 23.43
CA LEU A 275 -4.92 -23.45 24.33
C LEU A 275 -4.96 -24.96 24.16
N GLY A 276 -3.79 -25.59 24.09
CA GLY A 276 -3.68 -27.05 24.08
C GLY A 276 -4.22 -27.69 25.37
N ALA A 277 -4.05 -27.01 26.51
CA ALA A 277 -4.60 -27.42 27.79
C ALA A 277 -5.03 -26.20 28.65
N ALA A 278 -6.14 -26.33 29.38
CA ALA A 278 -6.61 -25.31 30.32
C ALA A 278 -5.94 -25.41 31.70
N GLU A 279 -5.33 -26.55 32.01
CA GLU A 279 -4.59 -26.82 33.24
C GLU A 279 -3.30 -27.54 32.88
N VAL A 280 -2.18 -27.09 33.45
CA VAL A 280 -0.86 -27.59 33.16
C VAL A 280 -0.16 -27.88 34.49
N ALA A 281 0.48 -29.04 34.61
CA ALA A 281 1.29 -29.35 35.79
C ALA A 281 2.49 -28.39 35.86
N PRO A 282 3.05 -28.14 37.06
CA PRO A 282 4.35 -27.47 37.15
C PRO A 282 5.36 -28.17 36.24
N ASP A 283 6.17 -27.37 35.53
CA ASP A 283 7.23 -27.85 34.63
C ASP A 283 6.73 -28.65 33.41
N ALA A 284 5.43 -28.60 33.10
CA ALA A 284 4.87 -29.16 31.87
C ALA A 284 4.65 -28.08 30.80
N GLU A 285 4.85 -28.45 29.54
CA GLU A 285 4.66 -27.56 28.39
C GLU A 285 3.18 -27.50 27.99
N THR A 286 2.76 -26.35 27.46
CA THR A 286 1.48 -26.20 26.76
C THR A 286 1.67 -25.42 25.48
N GLU A 287 0.87 -25.75 24.48
CA GLU A 287 0.82 -25.05 23.20
C GLU A 287 -0.24 -23.96 23.24
N VAL A 288 0.11 -22.79 22.70
CA VAL A 288 -0.84 -21.72 22.39
C VAL A 288 -0.90 -21.63 20.87
N ALA A 289 -2.08 -21.83 20.30
CA ALA A 289 -2.31 -21.75 18.86
C ALA A 289 -3.19 -20.54 18.56
N VAL A 290 -2.68 -19.62 17.75
CA VAL A 290 -3.44 -18.46 17.24
C VAL A 290 -3.59 -18.58 15.73
N ARG A 291 -4.72 -18.10 15.21
CA ARG A 291 -4.91 -17.86 13.78
C ARG A 291 -4.95 -16.37 13.58
N LEU A 292 -4.04 -15.86 12.76
CA LEU A 292 -4.09 -14.48 12.32
C LEU A 292 -4.70 -14.45 10.93
N ARG A 293 -5.28 -13.30 10.59
CA ARG A 293 -5.86 -13.02 9.29
C ARG A 293 -5.45 -11.61 8.88
N ASN A 294 -4.98 -11.45 7.65
CA ASN A 294 -4.88 -10.14 7.04
C ASN A 294 -6.21 -9.81 6.34
N GLU A 295 -6.97 -8.87 6.88
CA GLU A 295 -8.23 -8.39 6.30
C GLU A 295 -8.04 -7.19 5.37
N GLY A 296 -6.82 -6.63 5.33
CA GLY A 296 -6.44 -5.56 4.41
C GLY A 296 -6.13 -6.05 2.99
N ASP A 297 -5.86 -5.09 2.11
CA ASP A 297 -5.57 -5.28 0.69
C ASP A 297 -4.06 -5.34 0.38
N ALA A 298 -3.22 -5.06 1.37
CA ALA A 298 -1.76 -5.04 1.25
C ALA A 298 -1.06 -6.19 1.98
N GLU A 299 0.18 -6.48 1.58
CA GLU A 299 1.07 -7.33 2.36
C GLU A 299 1.51 -6.60 3.63
N GLY A 300 1.55 -7.31 4.77
CA GLY A 300 1.86 -6.70 6.05
C GLY A 300 2.60 -7.60 7.03
N SER A 301 3.15 -6.98 8.06
CA SER A 301 3.75 -7.66 9.22
C SER A 301 3.13 -7.16 10.52
N THR A 302 3.09 -8.01 11.56
CA THR A 302 2.54 -7.61 12.86
C THR A 302 3.28 -8.29 13.99
N ASN A 303 3.45 -7.57 15.11
CA ASN A 303 4.07 -8.15 16.30
C ASN A 303 3.03 -8.91 17.15
N VAL A 304 3.24 -10.21 17.28
CA VAL A 304 2.45 -11.14 18.05
C VAL A 304 3.13 -11.38 19.41
N GLY A 305 2.63 -10.69 20.44
CA GLY A 305 3.10 -10.86 21.82
C GLY A 305 2.25 -11.85 22.63
N LEU A 306 2.88 -12.86 23.23
CA LEU A 306 2.28 -13.71 24.26
C LEU A 306 2.50 -13.09 25.64
N ARG A 307 1.40 -12.87 26.37
CA ARG A 307 1.44 -12.36 27.75
C ARG A 307 0.85 -13.36 28.73
N ILE A 308 1.53 -13.56 29.86
CA ILE A 308 1.04 -14.35 31.01
C ILE A 308 0.91 -13.39 32.19
N ASP A 309 -0.28 -13.33 32.81
CA ASP A 309 -0.60 -12.40 33.89
C ASP A 309 -0.26 -10.93 33.58
N GLY A 310 -0.32 -10.56 32.30
CA GLY A 310 -0.03 -9.22 31.80
C GLY A 310 1.46 -8.94 31.51
N GLU A 311 2.36 -9.87 31.85
CA GLU A 311 3.79 -9.78 31.53
C GLU A 311 4.08 -10.40 30.15
N LEU A 312 4.84 -9.71 29.30
CA LEU A 312 5.27 -10.22 28.00
C LEU A 312 6.29 -11.33 28.21
N VAL A 313 5.93 -12.55 27.83
CA VAL A 313 6.80 -13.74 27.96
C VAL A 313 7.43 -14.13 26.63
N ALA A 314 6.79 -13.75 25.51
CA ALA A 314 7.28 -13.98 24.16
C ALA A 314 6.75 -12.91 23.23
N ASP A 315 7.50 -12.56 22.19
CA ASP A 315 6.98 -11.83 21.05
C ASP A 315 7.63 -12.30 19.76
N ARG A 316 6.97 -11.99 18.65
CA ARG A 316 7.48 -12.27 17.31
C ARG A 316 6.84 -11.32 16.30
N THR A 317 7.62 -10.84 15.36
CA THR A 317 7.16 -10.09 14.18
C THR A 317 6.98 -11.01 12.97
#